data_AF-A0AAU9GBT3-F1
#
_entry.id   AF-A0AAU9GBT3-F1
#
_cell.length_a   1.000
_cell.length_b   1.000
_cell.length_c   1.000
_cell.angle_alpha   90.00
_cell.angle_beta   90.00
_cell.angle_gamma   90.00
#
_symmetry.space_group_name_H-M   'P 1'
#
loop_
_entity.id
_entity.type
_entity.pdbx_description
1 polymer ?
#
loop_
_entity_poly.entity_id
_entity_poly.type
_entity_poly.pdbx_seq_one_letter_code
_entity_poly.pdbx_strand_id
1 'polypeptide(L)'
;MELFNWFDLISVSLTFLVILLVQVLNVYLHILDDNGAGGAKTIDVVDKALERECVTVLEAPSTPNRNSTTLSKNGKLEKQTSLLDSDSGISLSSIYTSATTATTAAATAISNSSPTHRTHNGFLSHTLSFETLGDEYHEDEDTLSLENLFPCDQTEIYASRKISFIIDELIQTEVNYVNNLKKGLANYGSLDTIDELPEGLRGEQRQQLLLGNVSEILELHEREILPLMLRNQRDLKGLFDEFAVHFEKNNFYCYVSFTMGKKSSMQLRQEHREWLQTYQSTIKDKLGIDSFLVQPIQRLTRYPLLLQQFISEFYKSGISCKPVLSSVCKLETRMRRALDVVNQAEEIPNIDELHELDLLQLGNFRRATEFDAQHFPTRKKYRAKIFLFDRCLVCTEVRKKRLAYRQHYHWEHVELQRPLEGSASNANKIINLLVKQQDKDKPGSGSSGSGSGKREEFSFVAAEASVVKQWLHATHKIIEIARNEHAQRNTFSLPMDLVLGVGLAIWLIWQYL
;
A
#
# COMPACT_ATOMS: atom_id res chain seq x y z
N MET A 1 -29.83 52.05 -38.31
CA MET A 1 -28.56 51.97 -37.57
C MET A 1 -28.53 50.58 -36.96
N GLU A 2 -27.88 49.67 -37.66
CA GLU A 2 -27.74 48.26 -37.24
C GLU A 2 -26.77 48.19 -36.06
N LEU A 3 -27.22 47.53 -34.99
CA LEU A 3 -26.41 47.24 -33.82
C LEU A 3 -25.40 46.15 -34.20
N PHE A 4 -24.14 46.55 -34.34
CA PHE A 4 -22.99 45.65 -34.48
C PHE A 4 -22.97 44.64 -33.32
N ASN A 5 -23.13 43.34 -33.62
CA ASN A 5 -23.06 42.26 -32.65
C ASN A 5 -21.63 42.07 -32.15
N TRP A 6 -21.34 42.62 -30.97
CA TRP A 6 -20.06 42.45 -30.28
C TRP A 6 -19.70 40.98 -30.00
N PHE A 7 -20.69 40.09 -29.90
CA PHE A 7 -20.48 38.66 -29.68
C PHE A 7 -19.77 37.96 -30.83
N ASP A 8 -20.06 38.35 -32.08
CA ASP A 8 -19.39 37.77 -33.25
C ASP A 8 -17.94 38.24 -33.35
N LEU A 9 -17.66 39.49 -32.97
CA LEU A 9 -16.29 40.03 -32.92
C LEU A 9 -15.45 39.36 -31.82
N ILE A 10 -16.06 39.06 -30.67
CA ILE A 10 -15.39 38.36 -29.55
C ILE A 10 -15.11 36.91 -29.94
N SER A 11 -16.06 36.23 -30.58
CA SER A 11 -15.87 34.85 -31.06
C SER A 11 -14.73 34.77 -32.07
N VAL A 12 -14.71 35.67 -33.05
CA VAL A 12 -13.64 35.74 -34.06
C VAL A 12 -12.30 36.14 -33.41
N SER A 13 -12.28 37.08 -32.48
CA SER A 13 -11.04 37.48 -31.80
C SER A 13 -10.47 36.34 -30.94
N LEU A 14 -11.32 35.55 -30.29
CA LEU A 14 -10.90 34.42 -29.47
C LEU A 14 -10.31 33.30 -30.32
N THR A 15 -10.88 33.02 -31.51
CA THR A 15 -10.33 32.02 -32.42
C THR A 15 -8.97 32.44 -32.97
N PHE A 16 -8.80 33.72 -33.33
CA PHE A 16 -7.49 34.26 -33.73
C PHE A 16 -6.46 34.20 -32.59
N LEU A 17 -6.85 34.48 -31.34
CA LEU A 17 -5.97 34.39 -30.18
C LEU A 17 -5.49 32.94 -29.94
N VAL A 18 -6.39 31.95 -30.07
CA VAL A 18 -6.06 30.53 -29.90
C VAL A 18 -5.13 30.05 -31.00
N ILE A 19 -5.37 30.43 -32.26
CA ILE A 19 -4.49 30.10 -33.39
C ILE A 19 -3.10 30.69 -33.18
N LEU A 20 -3.02 31.95 -32.73
CA LEU A 20 -1.76 32.62 -32.45
C LEU A 20 -0.99 31.94 -31.29
N LEU A 21 -1.69 31.54 -30.22
CA LEU A 21 -1.09 30.79 -29.11
C LEU A 21 -0.53 29.44 -29.55
N VAL A 22 -1.25 28.71 -30.40
CA VAL A 22 -0.79 27.42 -30.94
C VAL A 22 0.42 27.61 -31.84
N GLN A 23 0.44 28.64 -32.68
CA GLN A 23 1.60 28.95 -33.54
C GLN A 23 2.82 29.35 -32.71
N VAL A 24 2.65 30.18 -31.68
CA VAL A 24 3.74 30.56 -30.76
C VAL A 24 4.27 29.35 -30.01
N LEU A 25 3.39 28.46 -29.51
CA LEU A 25 3.79 27.24 -28.83
C LEU A 25 4.55 26.29 -29.77
N ASN A 26 4.12 26.19 -31.03
CA ASN A 26 4.76 25.34 -32.03
C ASN A 26 6.14 25.87 -32.42
N VAL A 27 6.30 27.20 -32.56
CA VAL A 27 7.61 27.84 -32.77
C VAL A 27 8.50 27.67 -31.54
N TYR A 28 7.97 27.80 -30.33
CA TYR A 28 8.72 27.59 -29.09
C TYR A 28 9.22 26.15 -28.95
N LEU A 29 8.38 25.17 -29.30
CA LEU A 29 8.78 23.76 -29.34
C LEU A 29 9.84 23.48 -30.41
N HIS A 30 9.73 24.11 -31.58
CA HIS A 30 10.74 23.97 -32.63
C HIS A 30 12.10 24.59 -32.24
N ILE A 31 12.10 25.71 -31.50
CA ILE A 31 13.31 26.34 -30.97
C ILE A 31 13.95 25.48 -29.86
N LEU A 32 13.15 24.76 -29.07
CA LEU A 32 13.65 23.81 -28.08
C LEU A 32 14.25 22.55 -28.74
N ASP A 33 13.66 22.09 -29.85
CA ASP A 33 14.14 20.92 -30.59
C ASP A 33 15.44 21.24 -31.38
N ASP A 34 15.52 22.43 -32.00
CA ASP A 34 16.73 22.89 -32.69
C ASP A 34 17.91 23.17 -31.73
N ASN A 35 17.64 23.52 -30.46
CA ASN A 35 18.67 23.62 -29.43
C ASN A 35 19.11 22.25 -28.87
N GLY A 36 18.36 21.17 -29.15
CA GLY A 36 18.69 19.80 -28.73
C GLY A 36 19.58 19.03 -29.70
N ALA A 37 19.72 19.50 -30.95
CA ALA A 37 20.36 18.76 -32.04
C ALA A 37 21.51 19.52 -32.71
N GLY A 38 22.48 20.04 -31.94
CA GLY A 38 23.65 20.67 -32.54
C GLY A 38 24.73 21.10 -31.56
N GLY A 39 25.53 20.17 -31.01
CA GLY A 39 26.65 20.58 -30.16
C GLY A 39 27.51 19.49 -29.52
N ALA A 40 27.86 18.42 -30.23
CA ALA A 40 28.89 17.47 -29.78
C ALA A 40 30.09 17.48 -30.74
N LYS A 41 31.01 18.45 -30.60
CA LYS A 41 32.41 18.36 -31.07
C LYS A 41 33.34 19.19 -30.17
N THR A 42 34.12 18.48 -29.36
CA THR A 42 35.54 18.69 -29.00
C THR A 42 36.16 20.08 -29.20
N ILE A 43 36.57 20.73 -28.11
CA ILE A 43 37.78 21.58 -28.06
C ILE A 43 38.48 21.34 -26.71
N ASP A 44 39.60 20.61 -26.79
CA ASP A 44 40.72 20.67 -25.85
C ASP A 44 41.43 22.02 -26.05
N VAL A 45 41.95 22.63 -24.97
CA VAL A 45 43.21 23.42 -24.86
C VAL A 45 43.21 24.25 -23.56
N VAL A 46 44.10 23.83 -22.65
CA VAL A 46 45.12 24.59 -21.89
C VAL A 46 44.76 25.99 -21.34
N ASP A 47 44.71 26.10 -19.99
CA ASP A 47 45.57 26.99 -19.18
C ASP A 47 45.42 26.58 -17.69
N LYS A 48 46.41 25.92 -17.07
CA LYS A 48 47.59 26.46 -16.35
C LYS A 48 47.28 27.34 -15.12
N ALA A 49 47.77 26.81 -13.99
CA ALA A 49 48.27 27.50 -12.79
C ALA A 49 47.26 28.05 -11.76
N LEU A 50 47.13 27.36 -10.63
CA LEU A 50 47.82 27.80 -9.40
C LEU A 50 47.96 26.64 -8.40
N GLU A 51 49.16 26.06 -8.35
CA GLU A 51 49.68 25.36 -7.18
C GLU A 51 49.93 26.37 -6.06
N ARG A 52 49.62 26.01 -4.81
CA ARG A 52 50.54 26.18 -3.68
C ARG A 52 50.39 25.05 -2.68
N GLU A 53 51.55 24.48 -2.37
CA GLU A 53 51.88 23.33 -1.55
C GLU A 53 51.77 23.58 -0.03
N CYS A 54 51.64 22.49 0.75
CA CYS A 54 52.58 22.06 1.81
C CYS A 54 52.04 20.75 2.45
N VAL A 55 52.50 19.56 2.08
CA VAL A 55 53.61 18.75 2.67
C VAL A 55 53.46 18.39 4.17
N THR A 56 53.04 17.13 4.35
CA THR A 56 53.45 16.04 5.28
C THR A 56 54.41 16.30 6.46
N VAL A 57 54.20 15.58 7.58
CA VAL A 57 55.13 14.56 8.16
C VAL A 57 54.53 13.88 9.43
N LEU A 58 54.46 12.53 9.38
CA LEU A 58 54.75 11.43 10.35
C LEU A 58 54.55 11.68 11.88
N GLU A 59 54.11 10.74 12.73
CA GLU A 59 54.66 9.38 12.96
C GLU A 59 53.83 8.62 14.04
N ALA A 60 53.78 7.28 13.98
CA ALA A 60 53.44 6.35 15.09
C ALA A 60 54.76 5.95 15.83
N PRO A 61 54.90 4.93 16.74
CA PRO A 61 53.97 3.90 17.22
C PRO A 61 54.14 3.47 18.72
N SER A 62 53.43 2.39 19.07
CA SER A 62 53.87 1.22 19.89
C SER A 62 53.22 0.95 21.27
N THR A 63 52.78 -0.31 21.40
CA THR A 63 52.39 -1.08 22.61
C THR A 63 53.64 -1.62 23.35
N PRO A 64 53.53 -2.16 24.60
CA PRO A 64 53.35 -3.62 24.77
C PRO A 64 52.68 -4.13 26.09
N ASN A 65 51.87 -5.19 25.95
CA ASN A 65 51.95 -6.54 26.56
C ASN A 65 51.94 -6.82 28.11
N ARG A 66 51.05 -7.76 28.53
CA ARG A 66 51.27 -9.07 29.24
C ARG A 66 50.41 -9.40 30.51
N ASN A 67 49.82 -10.62 30.46
CA ASN A 67 49.60 -11.66 31.51
C ASN A 67 48.64 -11.37 32.71
N SER A 68 47.88 -12.27 33.34
CA SER A 68 47.52 -13.71 33.23
C SER A 68 46.46 -14.07 34.33
N THR A 69 45.76 -15.21 34.17
CA THR A 69 45.24 -16.16 35.21
C THR A 69 44.02 -15.87 36.12
N THR A 70 42.92 -16.60 35.84
CA THR A 70 42.11 -17.52 36.71
C THR A 70 41.88 -17.27 38.22
N LEU A 71 40.60 -17.23 38.67
CA LEU A 71 39.93 -18.26 39.53
C LEU A 71 38.73 -17.71 40.37
N SER A 72 37.61 -18.43 40.23
CA SER A 72 36.35 -18.61 40.99
C SER A 72 36.17 -18.22 42.49
N LYS A 73 34.91 -17.80 42.81
CA LYS A 73 34.01 -18.09 43.99
C LYS A 73 33.56 -16.94 44.94
N ASN A 74 32.22 -16.77 44.94
CA ASN A 74 31.24 -16.62 46.06
C ASN A 74 31.09 -15.33 46.91
N GLY A 75 29.82 -14.90 47.07
CA GLY A 75 29.24 -14.05 48.14
C GLY A 75 28.56 -12.77 47.63
N LYS A 76 27.24 -12.72 47.35
CA LYS A 76 26.04 -12.56 48.21
C LYS A 76 25.83 -11.14 48.82
N LEU A 77 24.79 -10.44 48.30
CA LEU A 77 24.00 -9.27 48.78
C LEU A 77 24.78 -7.94 48.98
N GLU A 78 24.33 -6.74 48.60
CA GLU A 78 22.97 -6.19 48.46
C GLU A 78 22.98 -4.86 47.65
N LYS A 79 21.93 -4.62 46.85
CA LYS A 79 21.26 -3.33 46.53
C LYS A 79 22.06 -2.15 45.90
N GLN A 80 21.79 -1.86 44.62
CA GLN A 80 20.97 -0.72 44.14
C GLN A 80 21.27 -0.36 42.67
N THR A 81 20.19 0.02 41.96
CA THR A 81 20.12 0.82 40.72
C THR A 81 20.24 0.17 39.33
N SER A 82 19.27 0.57 38.48
CA SER A 82 19.21 0.60 37.02
C SER A 82 19.30 -0.69 36.22
N LEU A 83 18.22 -1.02 35.50
CA LEU A 83 18.19 -1.39 34.07
C LEU A 83 16.73 -1.70 33.68
N LEU A 84 16.07 -0.74 33.01
CA LEU A 84 14.88 -1.03 32.20
C LEU A 84 15.38 -1.25 30.76
N ASP A 85 15.72 -2.50 30.45
CA ASP A 85 15.79 -2.95 29.06
C ASP A 85 14.37 -2.88 28.48
N SER A 86 14.16 -1.90 27.59
CA SER A 86 12.94 -1.75 26.81
C SER A 86 13.15 -2.47 25.48
N ASP A 87 13.00 -3.79 25.49
CA ASP A 87 12.85 -4.58 24.26
C ASP A 87 11.36 -4.81 24.03
N SER A 88 10.74 -3.93 23.24
CA SER A 88 9.38 -4.14 22.75
C SER A 88 9.30 -3.72 21.28
N GLY A 89 9.79 -4.61 20.40
CA GLY A 89 9.29 -4.67 19.03
C GLY A 89 7.81 -5.04 19.05
N ILE A 90 6.93 -4.06 18.87
CA ILE A 90 5.49 -4.29 18.75
C ILE A 90 5.23 -4.88 17.35
N SER A 91 5.07 -6.19 17.31
CA SER A 91 4.53 -6.91 16.16
C SER A 91 3.07 -6.48 15.94
N LEU A 92 2.69 -6.15 14.70
CA LEU A 92 1.33 -5.69 14.35
C LEU A 92 0.24 -6.72 14.70
N SER A 93 0.60 -7.99 14.87
CA SER A 93 -0.28 -9.05 15.38
C SER A 93 -0.77 -8.81 16.82
N SER A 94 -0.08 -7.99 17.63
CA SER A 94 -0.43 -7.73 19.03
C SER A 94 -1.50 -6.66 19.23
N ILE A 95 -1.91 -5.94 18.18
CA ILE A 95 -2.96 -4.90 18.27
C ILE A 95 -4.37 -5.50 18.37
N TYR A 96 -4.53 -6.80 18.09
CA TYR A 96 -5.83 -7.50 18.15
C TYR A 96 -6.39 -7.73 19.56
N THR A 97 -5.68 -7.35 20.62
CA THR A 97 -6.18 -7.53 21.97
C THR A 97 -5.76 -6.37 22.86
N SER A 98 -6.59 -5.32 22.94
CA SER A 98 -6.84 -4.49 24.13
C SER A 98 -7.37 -3.10 23.74
N ALA A 99 -8.69 -2.92 23.77
CA ALA A 99 -9.30 -1.61 23.96
C ALA A 99 -10.73 -1.77 24.50
N THR A 100 -10.85 -2.00 25.80
CA THR A 100 -12.12 -1.77 26.51
C THR A 100 -11.82 -1.01 27.79
N THR A 101 -12.30 0.24 27.85
CA THR A 101 -12.28 1.12 29.01
C THR A 101 -13.22 0.62 30.11
N ALA A 102 -12.78 0.76 31.36
CA ALA A 102 -13.53 0.41 32.56
C ALA A 102 -14.47 1.54 33.01
N THR A 103 -15.72 1.20 33.35
CA THR A 103 -16.62 2.02 34.16
C THR A 103 -17.32 1.15 35.22
N THR A 104 -17.02 1.48 36.48
CA THR A 104 -17.68 1.22 37.78
C THR A 104 -18.84 0.20 37.98
N ALA A 105 -18.59 -0.69 38.96
CA ALA A 105 -19.35 -0.99 40.19
C ALA A 105 -20.51 -2.03 40.24
N ALA A 106 -20.28 -3.02 41.13
CA ALA A 106 -21.16 -3.55 42.18
C ALA A 106 -21.76 -4.97 42.06
N ALA A 107 -21.24 -5.84 42.95
CA ALA A 107 -21.96 -6.69 43.91
C ALA A 107 -22.26 -8.19 43.60
N THR A 108 -21.54 -9.02 44.38
CA THR A 108 -21.98 -10.22 45.14
C THR A 108 -21.69 -11.62 44.59
N ALA A 109 -21.14 -12.44 45.49
CA ALA A 109 -20.58 -13.77 45.37
C ALA A 109 -21.61 -14.91 45.27
N ILE A 110 -21.18 -16.10 44.80
CA ILE A 110 -21.12 -17.38 45.56
C ILE A 110 -20.68 -18.54 44.62
N SER A 111 -20.09 -19.55 45.27
CA SER A 111 -19.23 -20.67 44.91
C SER A 111 -19.78 -21.89 44.14
N ASN A 112 -18.84 -22.62 43.52
CA ASN A 112 -18.67 -24.09 43.41
C ASN A 112 -19.84 -25.01 42.98
N SER A 113 -19.62 -25.77 41.89
CA SER A 113 -19.50 -27.25 41.85
C SER A 113 -20.10 -27.89 40.58
N SER A 114 -19.32 -28.75 39.94
CA SER A 114 -19.75 -29.84 39.03
C SER A 114 -20.01 -31.09 39.90
N PRO A 115 -20.91 -32.07 39.55
CA PRO A 115 -20.66 -32.97 38.40
C PRO A 115 -21.89 -33.60 37.67
N THR A 116 -21.63 -34.02 36.42
CA THR A 116 -22.16 -35.18 35.66
C THR A 116 -23.62 -35.69 35.81
N HIS A 117 -24.42 -35.60 34.74
CA HIS A 117 -25.12 -36.77 34.14
C HIS A 117 -25.67 -36.49 32.74
N ARG A 118 -25.52 -37.47 31.83
CA ARG A 118 -26.10 -37.55 30.48
C ARG A 118 -27.62 -37.77 30.54
N THR A 119 -28.39 -37.05 29.73
CA THR A 119 -29.53 -37.56 28.94
C THR A 119 -29.80 -36.64 27.74
N HIS A 120 -30.32 -37.24 26.68
CA HIS A 120 -30.35 -36.80 25.29
C HIS A 120 -31.72 -36.19 24.96
N ASN A 121 -31.78 -34.95 24.46
CA ASN A 121 -32.64 -34.50 23.34
C ASN A 121 -32.67 -32.97 23.18
N GLY A 122 -32.10 -32.50 22.07
CA GLY A 122 -32.74 -31.58 21.12
C GLY A 122 -33.07 -30.16 21.56
N PHE A 123 -32.08 -29.27 21.60
CA PHE A 123 -32.23 -27.86 21.21
C PHE A 123 -30.87 -27.36 20.70
N LEU A 124 -30.74 -27.22 19.37
CA LEU A 124 -29.56 -26.61 18.74
C LEU A 124 -29.51 -25.13 19.11
N SER A 125 -28.57 -24.76 19.98
CA SER A 125 -28.08 -23.38 20.06
C SER A 125 -27.17 -23.15 18.86
N HIS A 126 -27.73 -22.61 17.78
CA HIS A 126 -26.94 -22.08 16.68
C HIS A 126 -26.32 -20.75 17.10
N THR A 127 -25.17 -20.80 17.77
CA THR A 127 -24.12 -19.80 17.53
C THR A 127 -23.66 -19.99 16.10
N LEU A 128 -24.33 -19.31 15.17
CA LEU A 128 -23.85 -19.16 13.80
C LEU A 128 -22.54 -18.35 13.85
N SER A 129 -21.43 -19.06 13.74
CA SER A 129 -20.13 -18.49 13.39
C SER A 129 -20.28 -17.78 12.05
N PHE A 130 -20.26 -16.46 12.08
CA PHE A 130 -20.41 -15.55 10.94
C PHE A 130 -19.31 -15.71 9.87
N GLU A 131 -18.25 -16.46 10.15
CA GLU A 131 -17.13 -16.74 9.23
C GLU A 131 -17.55 -17.46 7.95
N THR A 132 -18.71 -18.12 7.91
CA THR A 132 -19.15 -18.91 6.74
C THR A 132 -19.96 -18.12 5.69
N LEU A 133 -20.30 -16.85 5.93
CA LEU A 133 -21.04 -16.02 4.96
C LEU A 133 -20.15 -15.04 4.17
N GLY A 134 -18.85 -15.00 4.43
CA GLY A 134 -17.90 -14.12 3.75
C GLY A 134 -17.41 -14.61 2.38
N ASP A 135 -17.70 -15.88 2.03
CA ASP A 135 -17.04 -16.57 0.90
C ASP A 135 -17.88 -16.63 -0.39
N GLU A 136 -19.08 -16.05 -0.38
CA GLU A 136 -20.03 -16.07 -1.51
C GLU A 136 -20.33 -14.69 -2.10
N TYR A 137 -19.44 -13.70 -1.89
CA TYR A 137 -19.47 -12.46 -2.66
C TYR A 137 -18.49 -12.56 -3.84
N HIS A 138 -19.02 -12.99 -4.98
CA HIS A 138 -18.35 -12.88 -6.27
C HIS A 138 -18.19 -11.40 -6.64
N GLU A 139 -16.95 -10.96 -6.86
CA GLU A 139 -16.63 -9.58 -7.28
C GLU A 139 -17.24 -9.22 -8.66
N ASP A 140 -17.70 -10.23 -9.41
CA ASP A 140 -18.18 -10.10 -10.79
C ASP A 140 -19.72 -10.04 -10.90
N GLU A 141 -20.45 -10.15 -9.80
CA GLU A 141 -21.90 -9.92 -9.77
C GLU A 141 -22.18 -8.44 -9.50
N ASP A 142 -21.77 -7.58 -10.44
CA ASP A 142 -22.52 -6.36 -10.76
C ASP A 142 -23.83 -6.75 -11.46
N THR A 143 -24.55 -7.76 -10.95
CA THR A 143 -25.96 -7.86 -11.29
C THR A 143 -26.59 -6.61 -10.70
N LEU A 144 -26.94 -5.69 -11.61
CA LEU A 144 -27.87 -4.59 -11.40
C LEU A 144 -29.19 -5.18 -10.89
N SER A 145 -29.19 -5.58 -9.62
CA SER A 145 -30.38 -5.95 -8.89
C SER A 145 -31.19 -4.67 -8.87
N LEU A 146 -32.36 -4.68 -9.53
CA LEU A 146 -33.26 -3.53 -9.62
C LEU A 146 -33.57 -2.96 -8.21
N GLU A 147 -33.46 -3.78 -7.15
CA GLU A 147 -33.53 -3.37 -5.75
C GLU A 147 -32.48 -2.33 -5.31
N ASN A 148 -31.30 -2.28 -5.93
CA ASN A 148 -30.25 -1.28 -5.61
C ASN A 148 -30.47 0.08 -6.30
N LEU A 149 -31.38 0.16 -7.27
CA LEU A 149 -31.72 1.38 -8.03
C LEU A 149 -32.84 2.21 -7.38
N PHE A 150 -33.58 1.63 -6.41
CA PHE A 150 -34.63 2.36 -5.70
C PHE A 150 -34.07 3.04 -4.44
N PRO A 151 -34.42 4.31 -4.18
CA PRO A 151 -34.13 4.95 -2.91
C PRO A 151 -34.71 4.11 -1.76
N CYS A 152 -33.84 3.65 -0.86
CA CYS A 152 -34.26 3.04 0.39
C CYS A 152 -34.56 4.15 1.41
N ASP A 153 -35.67 4.05 2.13
CA ASP A 153 -35.93 4.95 3.25
C ASP A 153 -34.93 4.68 4.39
N GLN A 154 -33.94 5.57 4.54
CA GLN A 154 -32.90 5.45 5.58
C GLN A 154 -33.39 5.94 6.95
N THR A 155 -34.65 6.41 7.07
CA THR A 155 -35.20 6.97 8.31
C THR A 155 -35.13 5.99 9.48
N GLU A 156 -35.41 4.70 9.24
CA GLU A 156 -35.29 3.66 10.28
C GLU A 156 -33.84 3.47 10.77
N ILE A 157 -32.86 3.67 9.89
CA ILE A 157 -31.44 3.57 10.22
C ILE A 157 -31.06 4.71 11.19
N TYR A 158 -31.47 5.94 10.86
CA TYR A 158 -31.21 7.11 11.71
C TYR A 158 -32.05 7.11 13.00
N ALA A 159 -33.22 6.46 13.01
CA ALA A 159 -34.02 6.28 14.22
C ALA A 159 -33.33 5.37 15.25
N SER A 160 -32.45 4.45 14.80
CA SER A 160 -31.63 3.65 15.70
C SER A 160 -30.52 4.49 16.33
N ARG A 161 -30.73 4.85 17.60
CA ARG A 161 -29.76 5.64 18.38
C ARG A 161 -28.36 5.02 18.37
N LYS A 162 -28.25 3.69 18.43
CA LYS A 162 -26.96 3.00 18.41
C LYS A 162 -26.26 3.11 17.06
N ILE A 163 -27.00 2.98 15.96
CA ILE A 163 -26.42 3.15 14.62
C ILE A 163 -25.97 4.59 14.42
N SER A 164 -26.79 5.57 14.83
CA SER A 164 -26.39 6.98 14.83
C SER A 164 -25.09 7.20 15.59
N PHE A 165 -24.94 6.63 16.80
CA PHE A 165 -23.69 6.73 17.55
C PHE A 165 -22.48 6.15 16.83
N ILE A 166 -22.63 5.02 16.13
CA ILE A 166 -21.52 4.40 15.37
C ILE A 166 -21.10 5.32 14.20
N ILE A 167 -22.06 5.92 13.50
CA ILE A 167 -21.78 6.86 12.41
C ILE A 167 -21.14 8.14 12.92
N ASP A 168 -21.67 8.70 14.02
CA ASP A 168 -21.10 9.87 14.68
C ASP A 168 -19.67 9.58 15.18
N GLU A 169 -19.43 8.40 15.77
CA GLU A 169 -18.11 7.96 16.19
C GLU A 169 -17.17 7.84 14.99
N LEU A 170 -17.62 7.21 13.89
CA LEU A 170 -16.82 7.04 12.67
C LEU A 170 -16.33 8.39 12.12
N ILE A 171 -17.21 9.40 12.07
CA ILE A 171 -16.89 10.76 11.59
C ILE A 171 -16.06 11.54 12.59
N GLN A 172 -16.44 11.57 13.87
CA GLN A 172 -15.71 12.33 14.88
C GLN A 172 -14.30 11.80 15.09
N THR A 173 -14.12 10.48 15.07
CA THR A 173 -12.79 9.88 15.13
C THR A 173 -11.97 10.16 13.87
N GLU A 174 -12.61 10.42 12.72
CA GLU A 174 -11.91 10.87 11.51
C GLU A 174 -11.41 12.31 11.63
N VAL A 175 -12.27 13.22 12.09
CA VAL A 175 -11.90 14.61 12.36
C VAL A 175 -10.71 14.67 13.32
N ASN A 176 -10.79 13.89 14.41
CA ASN A 176 -9.71 13.81 15.39
C ASN A 176 -8.43 13.22 14.79
N TYR A 177 -8.54 12.18 13.96
CA TYR A 177 -7.40 11.58 13.27
C TYR A 177 -6.68 12.58 12.36
N VAL A 178 -7.41 13.29 11.48
CA VAL A 178 -6.83 14.32 10.60
C VAL A 178 -6.17 15.44 11.41
N ASN A 179 -6.82 15.92 12.47
CA ASN A 179 -6.26 16.95 13.34
C ASN A 179 -4.99 16.49 14.07
N ASN A 180 -4.97 15.24 14.56
CA ASN A 180 -3.80 14.67 15.20
C ASN A 180 -2.65 14.49 14.20
N LEU A 181 -2.93 14.09 12.97
CA LEU A 181 -1.93 14.01 11.91
C LEU A 181 -1.31 15.38 11.59
N LYS A 182 -2.15 16.40 11.40
CA LYS A 182 -1.71 17.79 11.20
C LYS A 182 -0.82 18.28 12.34
N LYS A 183 -1.24 18.02 13.58
CA LYS A 183 -0.47 18.42 14.76
C LYS A 183 0.88 17.70 14.82
N GLY A 184 0.92 16.40 14.54
CA GLY A 184 2.16 15.63 14.51
C GLY A 184 3.12 16.11 13.42
N LEU A 185 2.62 16.41 12.23
CA LEU A 185 3.41 17.01 11.15
C LEU A 185 3.87 18.43 11.46
N ALA A 186 3.05 19.25 12.14
CA ALA A 186 3.50 20.57 12.59
C ALA A 186 4.64 20.47 13.63
N ASN A 187 4.59 19.45 14.48
CA ASN A 187 5.60 19.23 15.53
C ASN A 187 6.91 18.65 14.98
N TYR A 188 6.83 17.69 14.06
CA TYR A 188 7.97 16.88 13.62
C TYR A 188 8.32 17.03 12.13
N GLY A 189 7.51 17.70 11.32
CA GLY A 189 7.68 17.83 9.87
C GLY A 189 8.55 19.01 9.42
N SER A 190 9.01 19.86 10.35
CA SER A 190 9.85 21.02 10.03
C SER A 190 11.11 21.07 10.90
N LEU A 191 11.67 19.91 11.25
CA LEU A 191 12.86 19.82 12.12
C LEU A 191 14.09 20.50 11.51
N ASP A 192 14.17 20.59 10.17
CA ASP A 192 15.27 21.24 9.44
C ASP A 192 15.38 22.74 9.74
N THR A 193 14.33 23.34 10.31
CA THR A 193 14.34 24.74 10.75
C THR A 193 14.99 24.94 12.13
N ILE A 194 15.34 23.85 12.82
CA ILE A 194 15.92 23.87 14.16
C ILE A 194 17.45 23.92 14.04
N ASP A 195 18.07 24.96 14.61
CA ASP A 195 19.52 25.19 14.53
C ASP A 195 20.36 24.06 15.17
N GLU A 196 19.84 23.39 16.21
CA GLU A 196 20.52 22.29 16.93
C GLU A 196 20.14 20.88 16.41
N LEU A 197 19.73 20.75 15.14
CA LEU A 197 19.39 19.46 14.54
C LEU A 197 20.66 18.60 14.28
N PRO A 198 20.71 17.32 14.71
CA PRO A 198 21.81 16.42 14.39
C PRO A 198 21.96 16.24 12.87
N GLU A 199 23.20 16.22 12.39
CA GLU A 199 23.49 16.07 10.94
C GLU A 199 22.84 14.83 10.32
N GLY A 200 22.71 13.74 11.09
CA GLY A 200 22.05 12.50 10.63
C GLY A 200 20.55 12.60 10.40
N LEU A 201 19.88 13.61 10.98
CA LEU A 201 18.46 13.91 10.76
C LEU A 201 18.23 15.05 9.76
N ARG A 202 19.30 15.74 9.36
CA ARG A 202 19.21 16.95 8.55
C ARG A 202 18.93 16.62 7.09
N GLY A 203 18.04 17.40 6.50
CA GLY A 203 17.72 17.37 5.08
C GLY A 203 16.44 16.60 4.77
N GLU A 204 15.81 16.99 3.68
CA GLU A 204 14.46 16.54 3.29
C GLU A 204 14.34 15.01 3.22
N GLN A 205 15.31 14.32 2.63
CA GLN A 205 15.29 12.85 2.53
C GLN A 205 15.32 12.16 3.90
N ARG A 206 16.08 12.70 4.86
CA ARG A 206 16.17 12.13 6.22
C ARG A 206 14.87 12.37 6.99
N GLN A 207 14.23 13.51 6.79
CA GLN A 207 12.90 13.77 7.34
C GLN A 207 11.82 12.86 6.74
N GLN A 208 11.82 12.69 5.42
CA GLN A 208 10.92 11.76 4.75
C GLN A 208 11.16 10.33 5.22
N LEU A 209 12.41 9.94 5.49
CA LEU A 209 12.71 8.63 6.08
C LEU A 209 12.23 8.52 7.54
N LEU A 210 12.42 9.58 8.34
CA LEU A 210 12.02 9.65 9.74
C LEU A 210 10.51 9.51 9.91
N LEU A 211 9.75 10.25 9.12
CA LEU A 211 8.29 10.30 9.21
C LEU A 211 7.58 9.36 8.26
N GLY A 212 8.28 8.79 7.27
CA GLY A 212 7.66 8.10 6.14
C GLY A 212 6.85 9.07 5.28
N ASN A 213 5.87 8.52 4.55
CA ASN A 213 4.93 9.28 3.72
C ASN A 213 3.65 9.69 4.48
N VAL A 214 3.75 10.05 5.76
CA VAL A 214 2.58 10.49 6.56
C VAL A 214 1.90 11.72 5.96
N SER A 215 2.64 12.58 5.26
CA SER A 215 2.05 13.72 4.53
C SER A 215 1.08 13.27 3.45
N GLU A 216 1.39 12.20 2.72
CA GLU A 216 0.51 11.64 1.68
C GLU A 216 -0.75 11.02 2.30
N ILE A 217 -0.60 10.34 3.44
CA ILE A 217 -1.74 9.81 4.21
C ILE A 217 -2.62 10.96 4.71
N LEU A 218 -2.03 12.02 5.27
CA LEU A 218 -2.80 13.20 5.68
C LEU A 218 -3.55 13.79 4.49
N GLU A 219 -2.89 13.95 3.34
CA GLU A 219 -3.52 14.52 2.15
C GLU A 219 -4.75 13.71 1.71
N LEU A 220 -4.62 12.38 1.64
CA LEU A 220 -5.75 11.47 1.35
C LEU A 220 -6.91 11.72 2.31
N HIS A 221 -6.63 11.74 3.61
CA HIS A 221 -7.69 11.84 4.61
C HIS A 221 -8.31 13.25 4.70
N GLU A 222 -7.50 14.29 4.56
CA GLU A 222 -7.94 15.69 4.63
C GLU A 222 -8.71 16.12 3.38
N ARG A 223 -8.26 15.72 2.19
CA ARG A 223 -8.82 16.21 0.92
C ARG A 223 -9.93 15.33 0.37
N GLU A 224 -9.87 14.03 0.63
CA GLU A 224 -10.81 13.07 0.04
C GLU A 224 -11.74 12.46 1.09
N ILE A 225 -11.19 11.74 2.08
CA ILE A 225 -11.99 10.90 2.98
C ILE A 225 -12.86 11.72 3.93
N LEU A 226 -12.29 12.68 4.66
CA LEU A 226 -13.05 13.49 5.61
C LEU A 226 -14.13 14.34 4.92
N PRO A 227 -13.86 15.08 3.83
CA PRO A 227 -14.90 15.81 3.10
C PRO A 227 -16.03 14.91 2.58
N LEU A 228 -15.70 13.72 2.05
CA LEU A 228 -16.68 12.72 1.63
C LEU A 228 -17.59 12.30 2.77
N MET A 229 -17.01 11.97 3.93
CA MET A 229 -17.78 11.58 5.12
C MET A 229 -18.66 12.71 5.63
N LEU A 230 -18.17 13.95 5.61
CA LEU A 230 -18.93 15.12 6.06
C LEU A 230 -20.07 15.50 5.10
N ARG A 231 -19.89 15.31 3.79
CA ARG A 231 -20.92 15.60 2.78
C ARG A 231 -22.04 14.57 2.79
N ASN A 232 -21.69 13.29 2.98
CA ASN A 232 -22.64 12.17 2.87
C ASN A 232 -23.21 11.71 4.22
N GLN A 233 -23.15 12.53 5.30
CA GLN A 233 -23.66 12.15 6.63
C GLN A 233 -25.14 11.71 6.63
N ARG A 234 -25.92 12.25 5.70
CA ARG A 234 -27.36 12.00 5.53
C ARG A 234 -27.70 10.99 4.43
N ASP A 235 -26.68 10.43 3.77
CA ASP A 235 -26.82 9.37 2.78
C ASP A 235 -25.75 8.31 2.99
N LEU A 236 -26.07 7.30 3.81
CA LEU A 236 -25.13 6.23 4.17
C LEU A 236 -24.74 5.37 2.97
N LYS A 237 -25.68 5.14 2.04
CA LYS A 237 -25.38 4.37 0.82
C LYS A 237 -24.31 5.09 0.00
N GLY A 238 -24.53 6.38 -0.28
CA GLY A 238 -23.56 7.22 -0.97
C GLY A 238 -22.22 7.31 -0.24
N LEU A 239 -22.25 7.47 1.10
CA LEU A 239 -21.05 7.45 1.93
C LEU A 239 -20.25 6.16 1.73
N PHE A 240 -20.88 5.00 1.85
CA PHE A 240 -20.19 3.72 1.77
C PHE A 240 -19.71 3.40 0.35
N ASP A 241 -20.53 3.66 -0.66
CA ASP A 241 -20.17 3.42 -2.07
C ASP A 241 -19.01 4.31 -2.50
N GLU A 242 -19.08 5.61 -2.21
CA GLU A 242 -18.03 6.56 -2.60
C GLU A 242 -16.73 6.26 -1.86
N PHE A 243 -16.78 5.90 -0.57
CA PHE A 243 -15.60 5.44 0.15
C PHE A 243 -15.02 4.18 -0.54
N ALA A 244 -15.87 3.23 -0.92
CA ALA A 244 -15.44 1.99 -1.55
C ALA A 244 -14.71 2.23 -2.89
N VAL A 245 -15.03 3.31 -3.62
CA VAL A 245 -14.35 3.72 -4.87
C VAL A 245 -12.90 4.13 -4.63
N HIS A 246 -12.55 4.72 -3.48
CA HIS A 246 -11.17 5.08 -3.17
C HIS A 246 -10.23 3.86 -3.07
N PHE A 247 -10.76 2.68 -2.71
CA PHE A 247 -10.01 1.43 -2.76
C PHE A 247 -9.83 0.90 -4.19
N GLU A 248 -10.82 1.07 -5.06
CA GLU A 248 -10.73 0.69 -6.48
C GLU A 248 -9.69 1.53 -7.22
N LYS A 249 -9.63 2.84 -6.92
CA LYS A 249 -8.63 3.78 -7.45
C LYS A 249 -7.24 3.62 -6.83
N ASN A 250 -7.08 2.69 -5.88
CA ASN A 250 -5.82 2.43 -5.19
C ASN A 250 -5.27 3.63 -4.37
N ASN A 251 -6.13 4.57 -3.94
CA ASN A 251 -5.69 5.75 -3.17
C ASN A 251 -5.09 5.36 -1.81
N PHE A 252 -5.53 4.25 -1.22
CA PHE A 252 -5.02 3.73 0.05
C PHE A 252 -3.63 3.08 -0.06
N TYR A 253 -3.02 3.03 -1.25
CA TYR A 253 -1.69 2.45 -1.43
C TYR A 253 -0.59 3.20 -0.64
N CYS A 254 -0.82 4.47 -0.30
CA CYS A 254 0.06 5.22 0.59
C CYS A 254 0.34 4.48 1.93
N TYR A 255 -0.60 3.68 2.45
CA TYR A 255 -0.38 2.87 3.65
C TYR A 255 0.61 1.71 3.45
N VAL A 256 0.67 1.16 2.23
CA VAL A 256 1.64 0.13 1.86
C VAL A 256 3.04 0.74 1.86
N SER A 257 3.21 1.89 1.18
CA SER A 257 4.47 2.64 1.15
C SER A 257 4.94 3.01 2.57
N PHE A 258 4.01 3.46 3.43
CA PHE A 258 4.30 3.79 4.83
C PHE A 258 4.86 2.60 5.60
N THR A 259 4.24 1.44 5.43
CA THR A 259 4.63 0.22 6.13
C THR A 259 5.97 -0.32 5.64
N MET A 260 6.25 -0.22 4.34
CA MET A 260 7.57 -0.58 3.80
C MET A 260 8.69 0.30 4.38
N GLY A 261 8.44 1.59 4.61
CA GLY A 261 9.41 2.51 5.20
C GLY A 261 9.63 2.37 6.72
N LYS A 262 8.72 1.65 7.42
CA LYS A 262 8.67 1.59 8.89
C LYS A 262 9.97 1.15 9.54
N LYS A 263 10.64 0.12 9.00
CA LYS A 263 11.88 -0.44 9.58
C LYS A 263 13.02 0.58 9.57
N SER A 264 13.23 1.23 8.43
CA SER A 264 14.28 2.25 8.27
C SER A 264 13.99 3.48 9.11
N SER A 265 12.72 3.92 9.15
CA SER A 265 12.25 4.98 10.04
C SER A 265 12.53 4.66 11.52
N MET A 266 12.21 3.44 11.96
CA MET A 266 12.45 2.99 13.35
C MET A 266 13.93 2.95 13.69
N GLN A 267 14.78 2.46 12.78
CA GLN A 267 16.23 2.47 12.97
C GLN A 267 16.76 3.90 13.14
N LEU A 268 16.35 4.84 12.27
CA LEU A 268 16.77 6.23 12.35
C LEU A 268 16.33 6.89 13.67
N ARG A 269 15.11 6.60 14.15
CA ARG A 269 14.63 7.09 15.45
C ARG A 269 15.45 6.53 16.62
N GLN A 270 15.86 5.26 16.54
CA GLN A 270 16.66 4.64 17.58
C GLN A 270 18.10 5.19 17.61
N GLU A 271 18.68 5.51 16.44
CA GLU A 271 19.99 6.15 16.32
C GLU A 271 20.01 7.56 16.92
N HIS A 272 18.90 8.30 16.83
CA HIS A 272 18.78 9.68 17.34
C HIS A 272 17.83 9.83 18.54
N ARG A 273 17.65 8.74 19.31
CA ARG A 273 16.65 8.67 20.38
C ARG A 273 16.82 9.75 21.45
N GLU A 274 18.04 10.00 21.89
CA GLU A 274 18.32 10.97 22.96
C GLU A 274 17.88 12.39 22.56
N TRP A 275 18.26 12.81 21.36
CA TRP A 275 17.88 14.12 20.83
C TRP A 275 16.36 14.23 20.63
N LEU A 276 15.71 13.20 20.09
CA LEU A 276 14.26 13.17 19.90
C LEU A 276 13.49 13.28 21.23
N GLN A 277 14.01 12.69 22.32
CA GLN A 277 13.42 12.80 23.66
C GLN A 277 13.57 14.22 24.25
N THR A 278 14.74 14.86 24.05
CA THR A 278 14.94 16.26 24.43
C THR A 278 13.99 17.17 23.66
N TYR A 279 13.91 17.00 22.34
CA TYR A 279 13.01 17.78 21.48
C TYR A 279 11.53 17.57 21.87
N GLN A 280 11.11 16.33 22.10
CA GLN A 280 9.77 15.99 22.59
C GLN A 280 9.41 16.77 23.87
N SER A 281 10.35 16.87 24.81
CA SER A 281 10.17 17.62 26.05
C SER A 281 10.03 19.12 25.80
N THR A 282 10.81 19.68 24.86
CA THR A 282 10.74 21.10 24.45
C THR A 282 9.38 21.45 23.86
N ILE A 283 8.83 20.61 22.97
CA ILE A 283 7.50 20.82 22.37
C ILE A 283 6.34 20.40 23.29
N LYS A 284 6.65 19.89 24.50
CA LYS A 284 5.68 19.39 25.49
C LYS A 284 4.73 18.33 24.91
N ASP A 285 5.21 17.49 24.01
CA ASP A 285 4.44 16.37 23.50
C ASP A 285 4.51 15.19 24.49
N LYS A 286 3.35 14.82 25.04
CA LYS A 286 3.22 13.79 26.07
C LYS A 286 3.44 12.38 25.52
N LEU A 287 3.13 12.16 24.24
CA LEU A 287 3.11 10.81 23.66
C LEU A 287 4.32 10.55 22.76
N GLY A 288 4.87 11.59 22.15
CA GLY A 288 6.10 11.52 21.37
C GLY A 288 5.91 10.97 19.94
N ILE A 289 7.00 10.99 19.19
CA ILE A 289 7.03 10.65 17.76
C ILE A 289 6.61 9.20 17.47
N ASP A 290 6.96 8.24 18.33
CA ASP A 290 6.57 6.84 18.15
C ASP A 290 5.05 6.68 18.24
N SER A 291 4.40 7.33 19.20
CA SER A 291 2.93 7.31 19.29
C SER A 291 2.27 7.99 18.11
N PHE A 292 2.90 9.01 17.53
CA PHE A 292 2.41 9.68 16.34
C PHE A 292 2.46 8.76 15.10
N LEU A 293 3.59 8.08 14.86
CA LEU A 293 3.78 7.23 13.68
C LEU A 293 2.99 5.91 13.73
N VAL A 294 2.45 5.54 14.89
CA VAL A 294 1.56 4.38 15.01
C VAL A 294 0.11 4.72 14.60
N GLN A 295 -0.28 6.00 14.62
CA GLN A 295 -1.67 6.42 14.37
C GLN A 295 -2.22 5.99 12.99
N PRO A 296 -1.46 6.05 11.87
CA PRO A 296 -1.99 5.64 10.58
C PRO A 296 -2.44 4.18 10.54
N ILE A 297 -1.59 3.26 11.02
CA ILE A 297 -1.94 1.84 11.04
C ILE A 297 -3.08 1.56 12.02
N GLN A 298 -3.10 2.24 13.17
CA GLN A 298 -4.24 2.19 14.08
C GLN A 298 -5.53 2.65 13.40
N ARG A 299 -5.52 3.75 12.65
CA ARG A 299 -6.73 4.22 11.96
C ARG A 299 -7.21 3.21 10.92
N LEU A 300 -6.31 2.68 10.11
CA LEU A 300 -6.66 1.68 9.09
C LEU A 300 -7.33 0.44 9.69
N THR A 301 -6.86 -0.03 10.86
CA THR A 301 -7.47 -1.17 11.58
C THR A 301 -8.83 -0.87 12.21
N ARG A 302 -9.14 0.41 12.49
CA ARG A 302 -10.40 0.79 13.16
C ARG A 302 -11.60 0.79 12.23
N TYR A 303 -11.41 1.13 10.96
CA TYR A 303 -12.50 1.17 10.00
C TYR A 303 -13.30 -0.13 9.89
N PRO A 304 -12.71 -1.30 9.59
CA PRO A 304 -13.48 -2.54 9.47
C PRO A 304 -14.17 -2.94 10.78
N LEU A 305 -13.63 -2.56 11.95
CA LEU A 305 -14.27 -2.80 13.24
C LEU A 305 -15.56 -1.98 13.42
N LEU A 306 -15.51 -0.68 13.11
CA LEU A 306 -16.68 0.20 13.18
C LEU A 306 -17.76 -0.21 12.17
N LEU A 307 -17.36 -0.59 10.95
CA LEU A 307 -18.31 -1.08 9.94
C LEU A 307 -18.92 -2.43 10.32
N GLN A 308 -18.13 -3.34 10.91
CA GLN A 308 -18.66 -4.60 11.44
C GLN A 308 -19.63 -4.38 12.60
N GLN A 309 -19.35 -3.41 13.49
CA GLN A 309 -20.28 -3.01 14.54
C GLN A 309 -21.58 -2.45 13.95
N PHE A 310 -21.48 -1.60 12.93
CA PHE A 310 -22.65 -1.09 12.18
C PHE A 310 -23.48 -2.25 11.61
N ILE A 311 -22.87 -3.18 10.88
CA ILE A 311 -23.53 -4.35 10.29
C ILE A 311 -24.22 -5.20 11.37
N SER A 312 -23.53 -5.46 12.49
CA SER A 312 -24.08 -6.24 13.60
C SER A 312 -25.33 -5.58 14.20
N GLU A 313 -25.29 -4.26 14.42
CA GLU A 313 -26.43 -3.55 14.99
C GLU A 313 -27.58 -3.38 13.99
N PHE A 314 -27.26 -3.27 12.70
CA PHE A 314 -28.22 -3.26 11.60
C PHE A 314 -29.09 -4.53 11.62
N TYR A 315 -28.46 -5.71 11.71
CA TYR A 315 -29.18 -6.99 11.82
C TYR A 315 -29.98 -7.11 13.13
N LYS A 316 -29.42 -6.69 14.27
CA LYS A 316 -30.12 -6.75 15.57
C LYS A 316 -31.36 -5.87 15.62
N SER A 317 -31.31 -4.72 14.96
CA SER A 317 -32.41 -3.76 14.92
C SER A 317 -33.54 -4.19 13.97
N GLY A 318 -33.33 -5.25 13.16
CA GLY A 318 -34.31 -5.73 12.20
C GLY A 318 -34.57 -4.77 11.03
N ILE A 319 -33.64 -3.84 10.77
CA ILE A 319 -33.81 -2.82 9.73
C ILE A 319 -33.70 -3.47 8.36
N SER A 320 -34.67 -3.20 7.48
CA SER A 320 -34.74 -3.80 6.15
C SER A 320 -34.32 -2.78 5.08
N CYS A 321 -33.04 -2.41 5.08
CA CYS A 321 -32.45 -1.54 4.03
C CYS A 321 -31.31 -2.24 3.30
N LYS A 322 -31.67 -3.12 2.35
CA LYS A 322 -30.71 -3.92 1.58
C LYS A 322 -29.63 -3.10 0.85
N PRO A 323 -29.94 -1.93 0.22
CA PRO A 323 -28.92 -1.19 -0.52
C PRO A 323 -27.80 -0.68 0.39
N VAL A 324 -28.13 -0.11 1.55
CA VAL A 324 -27.13 0.35 2.54
C VAL A 324 -26.33 -0.82 3.08
N LEU A 325 -27.00 -1.94 3.39
CA LEU A 325 -26.36 -3.15 3.89
C LEU A 325 -25.34 -3.73 2.87
N SER A 326 -25.70 -3.76 1.59
CA SER A 326 -24.80 -4.19 0.52
C SER A 326 -23.58 -3.28 0.41
N SER A 327 -23.80 -1.97 0.38
CA SER A 327 -22.72 -0.97 0.30
C SER A 327 -21.76 -1.04 1.48
N VAL A 328 -22.27 -1.18 2.71
CA VAL A 328 -21.41 -1.29 3.90
C VAL A 328 -20.62 -2.60 3.90
N CYS A 329 -21.22 -3.73 3.55
CA CYS A 329 -20.52 -5.02 3.45
C CYS A 329 -19.41 -4.99 2.39
N LYS A 330 -19.67 -4.33 1.26
CA LYS A 330 -18.70 -4.12 0.18
C LYS A 330 -17.51 -3.27 0.66
N LEU A 331 -17.77 -2.15 1.32
CA LEU A 331 -16.73 -1.28 1.88
C LEU A 331 -15.90 -2.01 2.95
N GLU A 332 -16.58 -2.68 3.88
CA GLU A 332 -15.99 -3.46 4.98
C GLU A 332 -15.02 -4.52 4.43
N THR A 333 -15.46 -5.29 3.44
CA THR A 333 -14.65 -6.31 2.78
C THR A 333 -13.40 -5.70 2.13
N ARG A 334 -13.55 -4.55 1.44
CA ARG A 334 -12.41 -3.85 0.80
C ARG A 334 -11.40 -3.34 1.82
N MET A 335 -11.87 -2.82 2.95
CA MET A 335 -11.00 -2.37 4.04
C MET A 335 -10.22 -3.51 4.66
N ARG A 336 -10.84 -4.69 4.91
CA ARG A 336 -10.10 -5.87 5.38
C ARG A 336 -9.03 -6.28 4.38
N ARG A 337 -9.38 -6.38 3.09
CA ARG A 337 -8.41 -6.74 2.04
C ARG A 337 -7.25 -5.74 1.97
N ALA A 338 -7.52 -4.43 2.05
CA ALA A 338 -6.47 -3.41 2.07
C ALA A 338 -5.57 -3.56 3.30
N LEU A 339 -6.13 -3.81 4.47
CA LEU A 339 -5.38 -4.06 5.70
C LEU A 339 -4.49 -5.31 5.56
N ASP A 340 -5.00 -6.39 4.97
CA ASP A 340 -4.20 -7.61 4.73
C ASP A 340 -3.00 -7.34 3.82
N VAL A 341 -3.19 -6.55 2.75
CA VAL A 341 -2.10 -6.14 1.84
C VAL A 341 -1.08 -5.28 2.59
N VAL A 342 -1.52 -4.32 3.40
CA VAL A 342 -0.63 -3.49 4.21
C VAL A 342 0.18 -4.33 5.21
N ASN A 343 -0.46 -5.29 5.88
CA ASN A 343 0.22 -6.19 6.80
C ASN A 343 1.26 -7.06 6.07
N GLN A 344 0.93 -7.58 4.89
CA GLN A 344 1.87 -8.38 4.08
C GLN A 344 3.07 -7.55 3.58
N ALA A 345 2.88 -6.25 3.35
CA ALA A 345 3.93 -5.37 2.88
C ALA A 345 5.05 -5.14 3.91
N GLU A 346 4.79 -5.36 5.21
CA GLU A 346 5.80 -5.28 6.28
C GLU A 346 6.95 -6.28 6.07
N GLU A 347 6.70 -7.36 5.32
CA GLU A 347 7.70 -8.39 5.04
C GLU A 347 8.67 -8.02 3.91
N ILE A 348 8.30 -7.09 3.02
CA ILE A 348 9.07 -6.77 1.81
C ILE A 348 10.47 -6.23 2.13
N PRO A 349 10.65 -5.28 3.08
CA PRO A 349 11.98 -4.82 3.49
C PRO A 349 12.83 -5.88 4.22
N ASN A 350 12.25 -7.03 4.55
CA ASN A 350 12.94 -8.14 5.20
C ASN A 350 13.39 -9.23 4.20
N ILE A 351 13.18 -9.01 2.90
CA ILE A 351 13.69 -9.88 1.85
C ILE A 351 15.18 -9.60 1.66
N ASP A 352 15.99 -10.61 1.96
CA ASP A 352 17.43 -10.57 1.76
C ASP A 352 17.76 -10.43 0.27
N GLU A 353 18.76 -9.61 -0.06
CA GLU A 353 19.26 -9.39 -1.44
C GLU A 353 18.26 -8.70 -2.39
N LEU A 354 17.09 -8.25 -1.90
CA LEU A 354 16.13 -7.50 -2.73
C LEU A 354 16.64 -6.10 -3.13
N HIS A 355 17.58 -5.52 -2.38
CA HIS A 355 18.14 -4.17 -2.58
C HIS A 355 18.81 -3.96 -3.95
N GLU A 356 19.13 -5.04 -4.68
CA GLU A 356 19.61 -4.97 -6.06
C GLU A 356 18.50 -4.59 -7.06
N LEU A 357 17.24 -4.74 -6.66
CA LEU A 357 16.06 -4.35 -7.42
C LEU A 357 15.52 -3.01 -6.90
N ASP A 358 15.35 -2.06 -7.81
CA ASP A 358 14.60 -0.86 -7.51
C ASP A 358 13.12 -1.21 -7.38
N LEU A 359 12.56 -1.05 -6.16
CA LEU A 359 11.16 -1.35 -5.86
C LEU A 359 10.20 -0.60 -6.81
N LEU A 360 10.60 0.58 -7.30
CA LEU A 360 9.83 1.36 -8.26
C LEU A 360 9.64 0.62 -9.60
N GLN A 361 10.61 -0.21 -10.00
CA GLN A 361 10.54 -0.98 -11.24
C GLN A 361 9.57 -2.17 -11.15
N LEU A 362 9.26 -2.63 -9.93
CA LEU A 362 8.32 -3.73 -9.70
C LEU A 362 6.86 -3.27 -9.83
N GLY A 363 6.61 -1.97 -9.60
CA GLY A 363 5.27 -1.39 -9.53
C GLY A 363 4.64 -1.60 -8.15
N ASN A 364 3.32 -1.40 -8.05
CA ASN A 364 2.65 -1.48 -6.75
C ASN A 364 2.56 -2.92 -6.26
N PHE A 365 2.83 -3.14 -4.98
CA PHE A 365 2.61 -4.42 -4.34
C PHE A 365 1.11 -4.71 -4.21
N ARG A 366 0.70 -5.93 -4.53
CA ARG A 366 -0.72 -6.34 -4.53
C ARG A 366 -1.04 -7.43 -3.53
N ARG A 367 -0.18 -8.43 -3.37
CA ARG A 367 -0.44 -9.59 -2.51
C ARG A 367 0.83 -10.42 -2.32
N ALA A 368 1.00 -11.01 -1.15
CA ALA A 368 1.98 -12.05 -0.88
C ALA A 368 1.25 -13.35 -0.53
N THR A 369 1.77 -14.50 -0.98
CA THR A 369 1.17 -15.79 -0.67
C THR A 369 2.24 -16.86 -0.55
N GLU A 370 2.10 -17.72 0.46
CA GLU A 370 3.01 -18.83 0.72
C GLU A 370 2.54 -20.10 0.00
N PHE A 371 3.48 -20.78 -0.64
CA PHE A 371 3.27 -22.02 -1.37
C PHE A 371 4.39 -23.00 -1.07
N ASP A 372 4.09 -24.29 -1.15
CA ASP A 372 5.12 -25.31 -1.31
C ASP A 372 5.49 -25.37 -2.80
N ALA A 373 6.68 -24.86 -3.13
CA ALA A 373 7.18 -24.80 -4.48
C ALA A 373 8.00 -26.05 -4.82
N GLN A 374 7.77 -26.59 -6.01
CA GLN A 374 8.55 -27.65 -6.61
C GLN A 374 9.08 -27.19 -7.97
N HIS A 375 10.40 -27.10 -8.12
CA HIS A 375 11.01 -26.85 -9.41
C HIS A 375 11.09 -28.16 -10.20
N PHE A 376 10.33 -28.29 -11.29
CA PHE A 376 10.19 -29.55 -12.04
C PHE A 376 11.51 -30.10 -12.57
N PRO A 377 12.38 -29.32 -13.25
CA PRO A 377 13.64 -29.82 -13.80
C PRO A 377 14.59 -30.39 -12.73
N THR A 378 14.66 -29.76 -11.56
CA THR A 378 15.58 -30.20 -10.49
C THR A 378 14.93 -31.08 -9.44
N ARG A 379 13.61 -31.24 -9.49
CA ARG A 379 12.74 -31.87 -8.46
C ARG A 379 12.92 -31.31 -7.04
N LYS A 380 13.62 -30.17 -6.86
CA LYS A 380 13.84 -29.53 -5.56
C LYS A 380 12.52 -28.94 -5.05
N LYS A 381 12.23 -29.22 -3.78
CA LYS A 381 11.09 -28.67 -3.06
C LYS A 381 11.56 -27.67 -2.02
N TYR A 382 10.86 -26.56 -1.89
CA TYR A 382 11.12 -25.54 -0.88
C TYR A 382 9.84 -24.76 -0.58
N ARG A 383 9.78 -24.17 0.61
CA ARG A 383 8.68 -23.27 0.95
C ARG A 383 8.96 -21.92 0.31
N ALA A 384 8.09 -21.51 -0.61
CA ALA A 384 8.20 -20.25 -1.32
C ALA A 384 7.19 -19.24 -0.80
N LYS A 385 7.60 -17.98 -0.76
CA LYS A 385 6.66 -16.87 -0.62
C LYS A 385 6.71 -16.03 -1.87
N ILE A 386 5.57 -15.92 -2.52
CA ILE A 386 5.43 -15.28 -3.81
C ILE A 386 4.79 -13.91 -3.60
N PHE A 387 5.45 -12.86 -4.08
CA PHE A 387 4.98 -11.49 -4.01
C PHE A 387 4.51 -11.05 -5.40
N LEU A 388 3.25 -10.61 -5.48
CA LEU A 388 2.63 -10.07 -6.67
C LEU A 388 2.82 -8.55 -6.68
N PHE A 389 3.44 -8.05 -7.75
CA PHE A 389 3.49 -6.62 -8.05
C PHE A 389 2.80 -6.34 -9.39
N ASP A 390 2.48 -5.08 -9.67
CA ASP A 390 1.85 -4.66 -10.92
C ASP A 390 2.63 -5.09 -12.17
N ARG A 391 3.97 -5.08 -12.12
CA ARG A 391 4.82 -5.33 -13.32
C ARG A 391 5.51 -6.69 -13.31
N CYS A 392 5.59 -7.34 -12.15
CA CYS A 392 6.28 -8.62 -12.04
C CYS A 392 5.80 -9.46 -10.85
N LEU A 393 6.16 -10.73 -10.94
CA LEU A 393 6.12 -11.72 -9.88
C LEU A 393 7.49 -11.84 -9.23
N VAL A 394 7.58 -11.74 -7.90
CA VAL A 394 8.84 -11.99 -7.16
C VAL A 394 8.73 -13.29 -6.37
N CYS A 395 9.64 -14.22 -6.65
CA CYS A 395 9.76 -15.49 -5.96
C CYS A 395 10.83 -15.40 -4.87
N THR A 396 10.47 -15.81 -3.65
CA THR A 396 11.40 -15.91 -2.52
C THR A 396 11.34 -17.31 -1.91
N GLU A 397 12.40 -17.68 -1.21
CA GLU A 397 12.45 -18.89 -0.40
C GLU A 397 12.38 -18.54 1.08
N VAL A 398 11.48 -19.19 1.81
CA VAL A 398 11.35 -19.04 3.25
C VAL A 398 12.44 -19.88 3.95
N ARG A 399 13.47 -19.22 4.47
CA ARG A 399 14.57 -19.84 5.24
C ARG A 399 14.43 -19.50 6.72
N LYS A 400 13.79 -20.40 7.48
CA LYS A 400 13.49 -20.20 8.91
C LYS A 400 12.65 -18.94 9.15
N LYS A 401 13.30 -17.83 9.51
CA LYS A 401 12.67 -16.52 9.81
C LYS A 401 13.03 -15.44 8.77
N ARG A 402 13.75 -15.79 7.71
CA ARG A 402 14.21 -14.86 6.67
C ARG A 402 13.63 -15.26 5.32
N LEU A 403 13.39 -14.26 4.48
CA LEU A 403 12.99 -14.44 3.09
C LEU A 403 14.22 -14.22 2.23
N ALA A 404 14.67 -15.26 1.53
CA ALA A 404 15.77 -15.15 0.60
C ALA A 404 15.21 -14.87 -0.79
N TYR A 405 15.60 -13.76 -1.42
CA TYR A 405 15.29 -13.51 -2.81
C TYR A 405 15.81 -14.65 -3.69
N ARG A 406 15.01 -15.08 -4.68
CA ARG A 406 15.38 -16.14 -5.62
C ARG A 406 15.43 -15.59 -7.05
N GLN A 407 14.29 -15.11 -7.54
CA GLN A 407 14.13 -14.65 -8.91
C GLN A 407 12.87 -13.80 -9.02
N HIS A 408 12.82 -12.87 -9.98
CA HIS A 408 11.58 -12.22 -10.41
C HIS A 408 11.29 -12.50 -11.88
N TYR A 409 10.02 -12.44 -12.25
CA TYR A 409 9.53 -12.69 -13.60
C TYR A 409 8.51 -11.62 -14.00
N HIS A 410 8.72 -10.96 -15.13
CA HIS A 410 7.71 -10.07 -15.70
C HIS A 410 6.50 -10.85 -16.20
N TRP A 411 5.32 -10.24 -16.10
CA TRP A 411 4.05 -10.88 -16.49
C TRP A 411 4.01 -11.34 -17.95
N GLU A 412 4.75 -10.68 -18.84
CA GLU A 412 4.85 -11.01 -20.27
C GLU A 412 5.51 -12.38 -20.53
N HIS A 413 6.33 -12.86 -19.60
CA HIS A 413 7.09 -14.10 -19.74
C HIS A 413 6.50 -15.26 -18.93
N VAL A 414 5.37 -15.03 -18.28
CA VAL A 414 4.75 -15.94 -17.32
C VAL A 414 3.45 -16.48 -17.91
N GLU A 415 3.37 -17.81 -18.02
CA GLU A 415 2.12 -18.51 -18.33
C GLU A 415 1.65 -19.32 -17.12
N LEU A 416 0.40 -19.14 -16.75
CA LEU A 416 -0.23 -19.88 -15.66
C LEU A 416 -1.02 -21.04 -16.23
N GLN A 417 -0.75 -22.23 -15.73
CA GLN A 417 -1.48 -23.44 -16.09
C GLN A 417 -2.07 -24.09 -14.85
N ARG A 418 -3.34 -24.47 -14.94
CA ARG A 418 -3.92 -25.41 -13.98
C ARG A 418 -3.56 -26.83 -14.40
N PRO A 419 -3.30 -27.74 -13.46
CA PRO A 419 -3.12 -29.15 -13.79
C PRO A 419 -4.32 -29.67 -14.57
N LEU A 420 -4.10 -30.24 -15.75
CA LEU A 420 -5.15 -30.88 -16.53
C LEU A 420 -5.69 -32.07 -15.73
N GLU A 421 -7.01 -32.16 -15.63
CA GLU A 421 -7.80 -33.04 -14.76
C GLU A 421 -7.16 -34.41 -14.47
N GLY A 422 -6.53 -34.50 -13.29
CA GLY A 422 -6.24 -35.75 -12.61
C GLY A 422 -7.11 -35.81 -11.37
N SER A 423 -8.06 -36.73 -11.34
CA SER A 423 -9.03 -36.97 -10.26
C SER A 423 -8.41 -36.85 -8.85
N ALA A 424 -8.51 -35.68 -8.22
CA ALA A 424 -8.17 -35.47 -6.80
C ALA A 424 -8.67 -34.10 -6.34
N SER A 425 -9.30 -34.06 -5.16
CA SER A 425 -9.64 -32.84 -4.40
C SER A 425 -8.47 -31.85 -4.21
N ASN A 426 -7.23 -32.30 -4.43
CA ASN A 426 -6.02 -31.51 -4.31
C ASN A 426 -5.65 -30.73 -5.58
N ALA A 427 -6.27 -30.99 -6.74
CA ALA A 427 -5.96 -30.26 -7.98
C ALA A 427 -6.23 -28.76 -7.85
N ASN A 428 -7.28 -28.39 -7.10
CA ASN A 428 -7.65 -27.00 -6.83
C ASN A 428 -6.67 -26.26 -5.90
N LYS A 429 -5.70 -26.97 -5.32
CA LYS A 429 -4.63 -26.41 -4.48
C LYS A 429 -3.33 -26.19 -5.24
N ILE A 430 -3.27 -26.57 -6.52
CA ILE A 430 -2.03 -26.60 -7.29
C ILE A 430 -2.10 -25.61 -8.44
N ILE A 431 -1.01 -24.86 -8.64
CA ILE A 431 -0.81 -23.93 -9.75
C ILE A 431 0.54 -24.27 -10.39
N ASN A 432 0.58 -24.44 -11.71
CA ASN A 432 1.83 -24.56 -12.44
C ASN A 432 2.18 -23.23 -13.10
N LEU A 433 3.39 -22.75 -12.86
CA LEU A 433 3.96 -21.55 -13.44
C LEU A 433 4.97 -21.98 -14.51
N LEU A 434 4.69 -21.65 -15.76
CA LEU A 434 5.61 -21.86 -16.87
C LEU A 434 6.26 -20.52 -17.21
N VAL A 435 7.58 -20.48 -17.13
CA VAL A 435 8.35 -19.28 -17.48
C VAL A 435 9.02 -19.49 -18.82
N LYS A 436 8.76 -18.56 -19.75
CA LYS A 436 9.49 -18.48 -21.01
C LYS A 436 10.79 -17.70 -20.77
N GLN A 437 11.92 -18.41 -20.81
CA GLN A 437 13.22 -17.76 -20.69
C GLN A 437 13.56 -17.02 -21.99
N GLN A 438 13.92 -15.75 -21.90
CA GLN A 438 14.54 -15.01 -23.00
C GLN A 438 15.99 -15.48 -23.11
N ASP A 439 16.40 -15.95 -24.28
CA ASP A 439 17.80 -16.30 -24.51
C ASP A 439 18.66 -15.06 -24.24
N LYS A 440 19.48 -15.11 -23.18
CA LYS A 440 20.54 -14.12 -22.99
C LYS A 440 21.49 -14.28 -24.16
N ASP A 441 21.43 -13.35 -25.12
CA ASP A 441 22.38 -13.24 -26.21
C ASP A 441 23.81 -13.22 -25.66
N LYS A 442 24.47 -14.38 -25.69
CA LYS A 442 25.94 -14.44 -25.77
C LYS A 442 26.29 -14.23 -27.23
N PRO A 443 26.98 -13.14 -27.61
CA PRO A 443 27.46 -13.00 -28.96
C PRO A 443 28.62 -14.00 -29.14
N GLY A 444 28.41 -15.01 -29.99
CA GLY A 444 29.47 -15.92 -30.41
C GLY A 444 29.27 -17.36 -29.99
N SER A 445 28.44 -18.09 -30.74
CA SER A 445 28.71 -19.47 -31.14
C SER A 445 27.61 -19.91 -32.11
N GLY A 446 27.91 -19.84 -33.41
CA GLY A 446 27.06 -20.46 -34.41
C GLY A 446 27.11 -21.97 -34.24
N SER A 447 26.00 -22.55 -33.81
CA SER A 447 25.72 -23.96 -34.07
C SER A 447 24.21 -24.17 -34.13
N SER A 448 23.75 -24.42 -35.35
CA SER A 448 22.40 -24.89 -35.65
C SER A 448 22.13 -26.20 -34.92
N GLY A 449 21.38 -26.12 -33.83
CA GLY A 449 20.77 -27.24 -33.13
C GLY A 449 19.40 -26.80 -32.66
N SER A 450 18.39 -27.64 -32.84
CA SER A 450 17.03 -27.49 -32.34
C SER A 450 17.04 -27.36 -30.81
N GLY A 451 17.34 -26.16 -30.32
CA GLY A 451 17.38 -25.82 -28.90
C GLY A 451 15.96 -25.56 -28.42
N SER A 452 15.37 -26.57 -27.77
CA SER A 452 14.28 -26.32 -26.83
C SER A 452 14.78 -25.28 -25.83
N GLY A 453 14.32 -24.03 -25.92
CA GLY A 453 14.55 -23.03 -24.90
C GLY A 453 14.28 -23.65 -23.53
N LYS A 454 15.19 -23.46 -22.57
CA LYS A 454 15.03 -24.02 -21.22
C LYS A 454 13.77 -23.39 -20.61
N ARG A 455 12.67 -24.13 -20.66
CA ARG A 455 11.43 -23.75 -19.98
C ARG A 455 11.61 -24.07 -18.50
N GLU A 456 11.58 -23.04 -17.67
CA GLU A 456 11.50 -23.24 -16.22
C GLU A 456 10.02 -23.50 -15.87
N GLU A 457 9.77 -24.60 -15.19
CA GLU A 457 8.44 -24.97 -14.75
C GLU A 457 8.45 -25.15 -13.23
N PHE A 458 7.55 -24.45 -12.55
CA PHE A 458 7.36 -24.53 -11.11
C PHE A 458 5.95 -25.01 -10.81
N SER A 459 5.81 -25.97 -9.91
CA SER A 459 4.53 -26.32 -9.29
C SER A 459 4.43 -25.65 -7.93
N PHE A 460 3.37 -24.91 -7.68
CA PHE A 460 3.06 -24.28 -6.41
C PHE A 460 1.85 -24.95 -5.80
N VAL A 461 1.99 -25.46 -4.58
CA VAL A 461 0.90 -26.09 -3.83
C VAL A 461 0.55 -25.21 -2.64
N ALA A 462 -0.70 -24.79 -2.53
CA ALA A 462 -1.21 -24.03 -1.38
C ALA A 462 -1.75 -24.97 -0.29
N ALA A 463 -1.83 -24.46 0.93
CA ALA A 463 -2.50 -25.17 2.03
C ALA A 463 -4.00 -25.40 1.74
N GLU A 464 -4.65 -24.39 1.16
CA GLU A 464 -6.09 -24.35 0.90
C GLU A 464 -6.40 -23.95 -0.55
N ALA A 465 -7.54 -24.44 -1.06
CA ALA A 465 -7.99 -24.11 -2.43
C ALA A 465 -8.47 -22.65 -2.56
N SER A 466 -9.02 -22.08 -1.48
CA SER A 466 -9.41 -20.67 -1.37
C SER A 466 -8.24 -19.74 -1.66
N VAL A 467 -7.06 -20.05 -1.12
CA VAL A 467 -5.81 -19.29 -1.34
C VAL A 467 -5.42 -19.27 -2.81
N VAL A 468 -5.49 -20.42 -3.49
CA VAL A 468 -5.25 -20.50 -4.95
C VAL A 468 -6.26 -19.69 -5.74
N LYS A 469 -7.55 -19.78 -5.40
CA LYS A 469 -8.62 -19.02 -6.06
C LYS A 469 -8.34 -17.52 -5.95
N GLN A 470 -8.06 -17.02 -4.75
CA GLN A 470 -7.76 -15.60 -4.51
C GLN A 470 -6.48 -15.15 -5.21
N TRP A 471 -5.43 -15.98 -5.19
CA TRP A 471 -4.16 -15.66 -5.83
C TRP A 471 -4.32 -15.60 -7.36
N LEU A 472 -5.02 -16.56 -7.97
CA LEU A 472 -5.30 -16.55 -9.40
C LEU A 472 -6.15 -15.35 -9.81
N HIS A 473 -7.16 -15.01 -9.02
CA HIS A 473 -7.99 -13.82 -9.25
C HIS A 473 -7.14 -12.55 -9.27
N ALA A 474 -6.30 -12.37 -8.25
CA ALA A 474 -5.39 -11.23 -8.17
C ALA A 474 -4.42 -11.18 -9.36
N THR A 475 -3.82 -12.32 -9.72
CA THR A 475 -2.88 -12.41 -10.83
C THR A 475 -3.53 -12.13 -12.17
N HIS A 476 -4.72 -12.70 -12.45
CA HIS A 476 -5.45 -12.43 -13.68
C HIS A 476 -5.81 -10.95 -13.81
N LYS A 477 -6.28 -10.33 -12.72
CA LYS A 477 -6.59 -8.90 -12.70
C LYS A 477 -5.35 -8.05 -13.03
N ILE A 478 -4.19 -8.38 -12.48
CA ILE A 478 -2.93 -7.67 -12.79
C ILE A 478 -2.57 -7.83 -14.26
N ILE A 479 -2.61 -9.06 -14.79
CA ILE A 479 -2.29 -9.35 -16.19
C ILE A 479 -3.26 -8.62 -17.13
N GLU A 480 -4.55 -8.58 -16.80
CA GLU A 480 -5.56 -7.90 -17.58
C GLU A 480 -5.35 -6.38 -17.59
N ILE A 481 -5.07 -5.77 -16.44
CA ILE A 481 -4.73 -4.34 -16.35
C ILE A 481 -3.48 -4.04 -17.18
N ALA A 482 -2.41 -4.81 -17.03
CA ALA A 482 -1.18 -4.63 -17.79
C ALA A 482 -1.41 -4.77 -19.30
N ARG A 483 -2.25 -5.73 -19.73
CA ARG A 483 -2.64 -5.91 -21.12
C ARG A 483 -3.44 -4.72 -21.64
N ASN A 484 -4.39 -4.21 -20.86
CA ASN A 484 -5.18 -3.04 -21.23
C ASN A 484 -4.30 -1.79 -21.34
N GLU A 485 -3.39 -1.56 -20.40
CA GLU A 485 -2.41 -0.47 -20.49
C GLU A 485 -1.52 -0.58 -21.74
N HIS A 486 -1.04 -1.79 -22.07
CA HIS A 486 -0.24 -2.03 -23.26
C HIS A 486 -1.03 -1.79 -24.55
N ALA A 487 -2.31 -2.19 -24.59
CA ALA A 487 -3.20 -1.92 -25.72
C ALA A 487 -3.41 -0.42 -25.92
N GLN A 488 -3.61 0.33 -24.83
CA GLN A 488 -3.80 1.79 -24.87
C GLN A 488 -2.54 2.54 -25.32
N ARG A 489 -1.33 2.06 -24.95
CA ARG A 489 -0.05 2.68 -25.40
C ARG A 489 0.14 2.64 -26.91
N ASN A 490 -0.40 1.62 -27.58
CA ASN A 490 -0.30 1.47 -29.03
C ASN A 490 -1.46 2.11 -29.79
N THR A 491 -2.46 2.64 -29.08
CA THR A 491 -3.58 3.38 -29.68
C THR A 491 -3.52 4.83 -29.21
N PHE A 492 -2.80 5.69 -29.95
CA PHE A 492 -3.07 7.13 -29.94
C PHE A 492 -4.46 7.35 -30.53
N SER A 493 -5.49 7.15 -29.72
CA SER A 493 -6.84 7.62 -30.04
C SER A 493 -6.88 9.11 -29.68
N LEU A 494 -6.77 9.96 -30.69
CA LEU A 494 -7.11 11.36 -30.52
C LEU A 494 -8.57 11.42 -30.07
N PRO A 495 -8.91 12.21 -29.03
CA PRO A 495 -10.30 12.36 -28.59
C PRO A 495 -11.17 12.67 -29.82
N MET A 496 -12.28 11.96 -29.97
CA MET A 496 -13.15 12.13 -31.13
C MET A 496 -13.61 13.59 -31.27
N ASP A 497 -13.72 14.32 -30.17
CA ASP A 497 -13.99 15.77 -30.13
C ASP A 497 -12.89 16.61 -30.79
N LEU A 498 -11.63 16.21 -30.67
CA LEU A 498 -10.51 16.88 -31.34
C LEU A 498 -10.53 16.60 -32.85
N VAL A 499 -10.82 15.35 -33.23
CA VAL A 499 -10.94 14.95 -34.65
C VAL A 499 -12.12 15.67 -35.32
N LEU A 500 -13.27 15.72 -34.64
CA LEU A 500 -14.45 16.45 -35.09
C LEU A 500 -14.20 17.94 -35.14
N GLY A 501 -13.52 18.50 -34.14
CA GLY A 501 -13.13 19.92 -34.09
C GLY A 501 -12.21 20.32 -35.24
N VAL A 502 -11.20 19.51 -35.54
CA VAL A 502 -10.30 19.72 -36.70
C VAL A 502 -11.08 19.57 -38.02
N GLY A 503 -11.97 18.57 -38.13
CA GLY A 503 -12.83 18.41 -39.30
C GLY A 503 -13.77 19.59 -39.55
N LEU A 504 -14.38 20.13 -38.49
CA LEU A 504 -15.24 21.31 -38.55
C LEU A 504 -14.46 22.56 -38.94
N ALA A 505 -13.23 22.73 -38.41
CA ALA A 505 -12.37 23.85 -38.76
C ALA A 505 -11.96 23.82 -40.24
N ILE A 506 -11.57 22.65 -40.76
CA ILE A 506 -11.24 22.48 -42.18
C ILE A 506 -12.46 22.76 -43.07
N TRP A 507 -13.64 22.26 -42.67
CA TRP A 507 -14.89 22.50 -43.41
C TRP A 507 -15.25 23.99 -43.44
N LEU A 508 -15.12 24.70 -42.32
CA LEU A 508 -15.37 26.14 -42.24
C LEU A 508 -14.38 26.96 -43.07
N ILE A 509 -13.10 26.58 -43.07
CA ILE A 509 -12.06 27.22 -43.89
C ILE A 509 -12.36 27.00 -45.38
N TRP A 510 -12.79 25.80 -45.77
CA TRP A 510 -13.14 25.48 -47.16
C TRP A 510 -14.40 26.21 -47.64
N GLN A 511 -15.33 26.50 -46.73
CA GLN A 511 -16.53 27.29 -47.05
C GLN A 511 -16.27 28.80 -47.10
N TYR A 512 -15.19 29.26 -46.46
CA TYR A 512 -14.78 30.66 -46.42
C TYR A 512 -13.89 31.06 -47.61
N LEU A 513 -13.06 30.14 -48.10
CA LEU A 513 -12.28 30.26 -49.34
C LEU A 513 -13.17 30.04 -50.57
#